data_AF-A0AA41L7N0-F1
#
_entry.id   AF-A0AA41L7N0-F1
#
_cell.length_a   1.000
_cell.length_b   1.000
_cell.length_c   1.000
_cell.angle_alpha   90.00
_cell.angle_beta   90.00
_cell.angle_gamma   90.00
#
_symmetry.space_group_name_H-M   'P 1'
#
loop_
_entity.id
_entity.type
_entity.pdbx_description
1 polymer ?
#
loop_
_entity_poly.entity_id
_entity_poly.type
_entity_poly.pdbx_seq_one_letter_code
_entity_poly.pdbx_strand_id
1 'polypeptide(L)' 'MAKSVNLTVQQWGNSLAVRIPTAIARSAHLSVGQPVEMVLDESGIAIRVIV' A
#
# COMPACT_ATOMS: atom_id res chain seq x y z
N MET A 1 -10.07 -4.68 13.87
CA MET A 1 -9.62 -3.33 14.26
C MET A 1 -8.83 -2.72 13.11
N ALA A 2 -9.09 -1.46 12.77
CA ALA A 2 -8.27 -0.74 11.80
C ALA A 2 -6.88 -0.45 12.43
N LYS A 3 -5.81 -0.74 11.71
CA LYS A 3 -4.44 -0.37 12.10
C LYS A 3 -4.05 0.88 11.32
N SER A 4 -3.59 1.92 12.00
CA SER A 4 -3.11 3.16 11.38
C SER A 4 -1.65 3.39 11.74
N VAL A 5 -0.87 3.89 10.78
CA VAL A 5 0.53 4.28 10.94
C VAL A 5 0.77 5.53 10.09
N ASN A 6 1.42 6.53 10.66
CA ASN A 6 1.82 7.73 9.93
C ASN A 6 3.17 7.47 9.25
N LEU A 7 3.22 7.65 7.93
CA LEU A 7 4.42 7.47 7.11
C LEU A 7 4.57 8.66 6.17
N THR A 8 5.80 8.94 5.77
CA THR A 8 6.11 9.98 4.80
C THR A 8 6.26 9.36 3.41
N VAL A 9 5.60 9.95 2.42
CA VAL A 9 5.77 9.60 1.01
C VAL A 9 7.24 9.79 0.60
N GLN A 10 7.80 8.81 -0.08
CA GLN A 10 9.18 8.78 -0.54
C GLN A 10 9.25 8.80 -2.06
N GLN A 11 10.41 9.12 -2.61
CA GLN A 11 10.70 8.95 -4.04
C GLN A 11 11.27 7.55 -4.32
N TRP A 12 10.75 6.88 -5.33
CA TRP A 12 11.29 5.64 -5.89
C TRP A 12 11.41 5.79 -7.41
N GLY A 13 12.64 6.04 -7.88
CA GLY A 13 12.88 6.40 -9.29
C GLY A 13 12.13 7.68 -9.66
N ASN A 14 11.29 7.60 -10.68
CA ASN A 14 10.48 8.73 -11.18
C ASN A 14 9.07 8.77 -10.57
N SER A 15 8.82 8.04 -9.49
CA SER A 15 7.50 7.92 -8.87
C SER A 15 7.55 8.05 -7.36
N LEU A 16 6.38 8.20 -6.76
CA LEU A 16 6.21 8.25 -5.30
C LEU A 16 5.90 6.86 -4.74
N ALA A 17 6.34 6.60 -3.52
CA ALA A 17 6.12 5.34 -2.82
C ALA A 17 5.87 5.56 -1.33
N VAL A 18 5.05 4.69 -0.75
CA VAL A 18 4.88 4.56 0.71
C VAL A 18 5.31 3.16 1.09
N ARG A 19 6.14 3.03 2.13
CA ARG A 19 6.55 1.70 2.63
C ARG A 19 5.38 1.03 3.32
N ILE A 20 5.21 -0.28 3.11
CA ILE A 20 4.23 -1.08 3.85
C ILE A 20 4.99 -1.83 4.96
N PRO A 21 4.80 -1.48 6.25
CA PRO A 21 5.44 -2.19 7.36
C PRO A 21 5.11 -3.68 7.33
N THR A 22 6.06 -4.54 7.69
CA THR A 22 5.93 -6.00 7.64
C THR A 22 4.68 -6.52 8.36
N ALA A 23 4.31 -5.93 9.49
CA ALA A 23 3.10 -6.33 10.23
C ALA A 23 1.80 -6.05 9.45
N ILE A 24 1.75 -4.96 8.68
CA ILE A 24 0.61 -4.62 7.81
C ILE A 24 0.60 -5.53 6.59
N ALA A 25 1.74 -5.69 5.91
CA ALA A 25 1.86 -6.56 4.73
C ALA A 25 1.40 -8.00 5.04
N ARG A 26 1.84 -8.57 6.17
CA ARG A 26 1.41 -9.90 6.63
C ARG A 26 -0.09 -9.96 6.92
N SER A 27 -0.64 -8.94 7.60
CA SER A 27 -2.08 -8.89 7.90
C SER A 27 -2.93 -8.79 6.64
N ALA A 28 -2.40 -8.14 5.60
CA ALA A 28 -3.05 -7.94 4.30
C ALA A 28 -2.70 -9.03 3.27
N HIS A 29 -1.92 -10.05 3.64
CA HIS A 29 -1.44 -11.12 2.74
C HIS A 29 -0.73 -10.60 1.48
N LEU A 30 -0.03 -9.47 1.60
CA LEU A 30 0.76 -8.89 0.51
C LEU A 30 2.11 -9.59 0.40
N SER A 31 2.47 -9.94 -0.83
CA SER A 31 3.76 -10.54 -1.19
C SER A 31 4.48 -9.71 -2.26
N VAL A 32 5.81 -9.81 -2.28
CA VAL A 32 6.62 -9.15 -3.31
C VAL A 32 6.25 -9.69 -4.70
N GLY A 33 6.04 -8.81 -5.67
CA GLY A 33 5.68 -9.16 -7.04
C GLY A 33 4.20 -9.50 -7.25
N GLN A 34 3.38 -9.44 -6.19
CA GLN A 34 1.95 -9.67 -6.30
C GLN A 34 1.27 -8.52 -7.07
N PRO A 35 0.40 -8.81 -8.05
CA PRO A 35 -0.36 -7.79 -8.75
C PRO A 35 -1.38 -7.13 -7.82
N VAL A 36 -1.51 -5.81 -7.95
CA VAL A 36 -2.46 -5.00 -7.19
C VAL A 36 -3.14 -4.00 -8.09
N GLU A 37 -4.38 -3.67 -7.74
CA GLU A 37 -5.13 -2.56 -8.30
C GLU A 37 -4.98 -1.35 -7.39
N MET A 38 -4.77 -0.18 -7.99
CA MET A 38 -4.78 1.11 -7.30
C MET A 38 -5.98 1.92 -7.80
N VAL A 39 -6.84 2.33 -6.87
CA VAL A 39 -8.02 3.16 -7.16
C VAL A 39 -7.88 4.49 -6.42
N LEU A 40 -8.12 5.59 -7.13
CA LEU A 40 -8.26 6.92 -6.54
C LEU A 40 -9.75 7.23 -6.42
N ASP A 41 -10.22 7.51 -5.20
CA ASP A 41 -11.57 7.97 -4.91
C ASP A 41 -11.56 9.21 -3.99
N GLU A 42 -12.72 9.66 -3.56
CA GLU A 42 -12.89 10.85 -2.70
C GLU A 42 -12.19 10.74 -1.33
N SER A 43 -11.96 9.51 -0.86
CA SER A 43 -11.26 9.23 0.41
C SER A 43 -9.75 9.11 0.26
N GLY A 44 -9.25 9.07 -0.99
CA GLY A 44 -7.83 8.97 -1.31
C GLY A 44 -7.51 7.73 -2.14
N ILE A 45 -6.35 7.13 -1.88
CA ILE A 45 -5.85 5.99 -2.64
C ILE A 45 -6.16 4.68 -1.90
N ALA A 46 -6.87 3.78 -2.56
CA ALA A 46 -7.09 2.41 -2.13
C ALA A 46 -6.23 1.44 -2.95
N ILE A 47 -5.58 0.49 -2.29
CA ILE A 47 -4.80 -0.60 -2.92
C ILE A 47 -5.46 -1.93 -2.60
N ARG A 48 -5.70 -2.75 -3.62
CA ARG A 48 -6.37 -4.06 -3.51
C ARG A 48 -5.56 -5.12 -4.23
N VAL A 49 -5.46 -6.32 -3.65
CA VAL A 49 -4.87 -7.47 -4.35
C VAL A 49 -5.74 -7.85 -5.52
N ILE A 50 -5.12 -8.03 -6.70
CA ILE A 50 -5.76 -8.69 -7.84
C ILE A 50 -5.50 -10.18 -7.65
N VAL A 51 -6.56 -10.97 -7.52
CA VAL A 51 -6.49 -12.44 -7.45
C VAL A 51 -5.92 -13.02 -8.74
#